data_AF-A0A7K2XN46-F1
#
_entry.id   AF-A0A7K2XN46-F1
#
_cell.length_a   1.000
_cell.length_b   1.000
_cell.length_c   1.000
_cell.angle_alpha   90.00
_cell.angle_beta   90.00
_cell.angle_gamma   90.00
#
_symmetry.space_group_name_H-M   'P 1'
#
loop_
_entity.id
_entity.type
_entity.pdbx_description
1 polymer ?
#
loop_
_entity_poly.entity_id
_entity_poly.type
_entity_poly.pdbx_seq_one_letter_code
_entity_poly.pdbx_strand_id
1 'polypeptide(L)'
;GRAVAAFALSEPGAGSDAAALALDAVPDGRGGWRLHGEKRWISNAPEADFATVFARTTPGAGSRGVTAFLVPADRPGLGGEPLDMLAPHALGTLTFDGVPVGPDDLLGAPDRGFRVAMHTLNLFRPSVGAFAVGMAQAALDAALAHTADRPAFGGVLADLQAVSHRIAEMATRTEAARLLVHAAASAYDRGDPDVPRRSAMAKLLATETAQYVVDSAVQLHGAAALQRGHLLEHLYREVRAPRIYEGATEVQRTIIARDLYARHHEERGRIPDRKEPAP
;
A
#
# COMPACT_ATOMS: atom_id res chain seq x y z
N GLY A 1 -6.96 14.90 -13.76
CA GLY A 1 -8.00 14.06 -13.17
C GLY A 1 -9.34 14.73 -13.37
N ARG A 2 -10.12 14.29 -14.38
CA ARG A 2 -11.54 14.68 -14.55
C ARG A 2 -12.49 13.62 -13.96
N ALA A 3 -11.93 12.51 -13.49
CA ALA A 3 -12.60 11.46 -12.77
C ALA A 3 -11.64 10.91 -11.70
N VAL A 4 -12.18 10.50 -10.56
CA VAL A 4 -11.52 9.96 -9.38
C VAL A 4 -11.78 8.46 -9.33
N ALA A 5 -10.71 7.67 -9.23
CA ALA A 5 -10.79 6.22 -9.17
C ALA A 5 -10.64 5.71 -7.73
N ALA A 6 -11.31 4.61 -7.43
CA ALA A 6 -11.09 3.79 -6.24
C ALA A 6 -10.62 2.37 -6.61
N PHE A 7 -9.87 1.73 -5.71
CA PHE A 7 -9.43 0.34 -5.84
C PHE A 7 -9.98 -0.48 -4.66
N ALA A 8 -11.06 -1.21 -4.91
CA ALA A 8 -11.88 -1.86 -3.90
C ALA A 8 -11.56 -3.35 -3.74
N LEU A 9 -10.45 -3.64 -3.06
CA LEU A 9 -10.00 -5.01 -2.79
C LEU A 9 -10.33 -5.48 -1.37
N SER A 10 -9.91 -4.73 -0.35
CA SER A 10 -10.01 -5.13 1.06
C SER A 10 -11.45 -5.15 1.58
N GLU A 11 -11.67 -6.03 2.55
CA GLU A 11 -12.95 -6.29 3.21
C GLU A 11 -12.76 -6.33 4.73
N PRO A 12 -13.83 -6.18 5.52
CA PRO A 12 -13.75 -6.34 6.98
C PRO A 12 -13.10 -7.68 7.42
N GLY A 13 -13.38 -8.76 6.69
CA GLY A 13 -12.83 -10.09 6.97
C GLY A 13 -11.56 -10.47 6.18
N ALA A 14 -11.13 -9.66 5.21
CA ALA A 14 -10.04 -10.00 4.31
C ALA A 14 -9.16 -8.77 3.96
N GLY A 15 -7.96 -8.74 4.54
CA GLY A 15 -6.93 -7.72 4.29
C GLY A 15 -5.69 -8.32 3.62
N SER A 16 -4.69 -8.70 4.42
CA SER A 16 -3.46 -9.36 3.94
C SER A 16 -3.74 -10.69 3.23
N ASP A 17 -4.76 -11.44 3.69
CA ASP A 17 -5.27 -12.62 3.00
C ASP A 17 -6.31 -12.22 1.94
N ALA A 18 -5.86 -11.51 0.91
CA ALA A 18 -6.74 -10.98 -0.13
C ALA A 18 -7.46 -12.10 -0.91
N ALA A 19 -6.94 -13.33 -0.91
CA ALA A 19 -7.58 -14.46 -1.59
C ALA A 19 -8.85 -14.94 -0.87
N ALA A 20 -9.02 -14.59 0.42
CA ALA A 20 -10.18 -14.90 1.24
C ALA A 20 -11.35 -13.91 1.07
N LEU A 21 -11.24 -12.95 0.14
CA LEU A 21 -12.33 -11.98 -0.14
C LEU A 21 -13.66 -12.69 -0.39
N ALA A 22 -14.76 -12.11 0.07
CA ALA A 22 -16.07 -12.72 0.17
C ALA A 22 -17.20 -11.87 -0.44
N LEU A 23 -16.92 -10.66 -0.96
CA LEU A 23 -17.88 -9.90 -1.76
C LEU A 23 -18.41 -10.81 -2.87
N ASP A 24 -19.71 -11.10 -2.85
CA ASP A 24 -20.32 -12.13 -3.68
C ASP A 24 -20.78 -11.55 -5.01
N ALA A 25 -20.59 -12.28 -6.10
CA ALA A 25 -21.10 -11.95 -7.42
C ALA A 25 -22.06 -13.07 -7.87
N VAL A 26 -23.35 -12.86 -7.63
CA VAL A 26 -24.40 -13.86 -7.88
C VAL A 26 -24.89 -13.73 -9.32
N PRO A 27 -24.92 -14.80 -10.14
CA PRO A 27 -25.46 -14.74 -11.50
C PRO A 27 -26.89 -14.21 -11.53
N ASP A 28 -27.19 -13.27 -12.42
CA ASP A 28 -28.50 -12.62 -12.50
C ASP A 28 -29.50 -13.32 -13.44
N GLY A 29 -29.07 -14.41 -14.09
CA GLY A 29 -29.84 -15.17 -15.08
C GLY A 29 -29.93 -14.51 -16.46
N ARG A 30 -29.31 -13.35 -16.68
CA ARG A 30 -29.33 -12.56 -17.92
C ARG A 30 -27.95 -12.41 -18.56
N GLY A 31 -26.95 -13.12 -18.04
CA GLY A 31 -25.57 -13.09 -18.50
C GLY A 31 -24.68 -12.11 -17.73
N GLY A 32 -25.14 -11.56 -16.60
CA GLY A 32 -24.37 -10.74 -15.67
C GLY A 32 -24.42 -11.27 -14.24
N TRP A 33 -24.04 -10.41 -13.30
CA TRP A 33 -24.03 -10.68 -11.86
C TRP A 33 -24.63 -9.53 -11.06
N ARG A 34 -25.04 -9.86 -9.83
CA ARG A 34 -25.37 -8.90 -8.77
C ARG A 34 -24.33 -8.99 -7.67
N LEU A 35 -23.72 -7.86 -7.33
CA LEU A 35 -22.73 -7.79 -6.26
C LEU A 35 -23.41 -7.57 -4.91
N HIS A 36 -23.00 -8.34 -3.90
CA HIS A 36 -23.51 -8.27 -2.52
C HIS A 36 -22.38 -8.31 -1.48
N GLY A 37 -22.39 -7.35 -0.55
CA GLY A 37 -21.47 -7.31 0.59
C GLY A 37 -20.85 -5.93 0.81
N GLU A 38 -19.66 -5.91 1.43
CA GLU A 38 -18.96 -4.68 1.81
C GLU A 38 -17.48 -4.75 1.43
N LYS A 39 -16.96 -3.67 0.87
CA LYS A 39 -15.53 -3.36 0.82
C LYS A 39 -15.22 -2.29 1.87
N ARG A 40 -14.03 -2.36 2.45
CA ARG A 40 -13.60 -1.47 3.54
C ARG A 40 -12.15 -1.07 3.38
N TRP A 41 -11.83 0.12 3.89
CA TRP A 41 -10.51 0.76 3.77
C TRP A 41 -10.21 1.24 2.35
N ILE A 42 -11.24 1.67 1.63
CA ILE A 42 -11.14 2.02 0.22
C ILE A 42 -10.83 3.51 0.10
N SER A 43 -9.63 3.84 -0.37
CA SER A 43 -9.27 5.22 -0.69
C SER A 43 -10.22 5.79 -1.75
N ASN A 44 -10.59 7.06 -1.56
CA ASN A 44 -11.59 7.81 -2.32
C ASN A 44 -13.04 7.33 -2.18
N ALA A 45 -13.33 6.27 -1.41
CA ALA A 45 -14.71 5.95 -1.10
C ALA A 45 -15.27 6.91 -0.03
N PRO A 46 -16.58 7.23 -0.07
CA PRO A 46 -17.57 6.81 -1.08
C PRO A 46 -17.64 7.74 -2.31
N GLU A 47 -16.78 8.74 -2.41
CA GLU A 47 -16.89 9.85 -3.37
C GLU A 47 -16.23 9.62 -4.74
N ALA A 48 -15.57 8.48 -4.95
CA ALA A 48 -14.93 8.15 -6.22
C ALA A 48 -15.97 8.04 -7.35
N ASP A 49 -15.63 8.50 -8.56
CA ASP A 49 -16.50 8.42 -9.74
C ASP A 49 -16.67 6.97 -10.25
N PHE A 50 -15.68 6.12 -10.00
CA PHE A 50 -15.76 4.68 -10.28
C PHE A 50 -14.77 3.89 -9.41
N ALA A 51 -15.05 2.60 -9.21
CA ALA A 51 -14.19 1.69 -8.49
C ALA A 51 -13.80 0.47 -9.34
N THR A 52 -12.54 0.04 -9.24
CA THR A 52 -12.16 -1.34 -9.58
C THR A 52 -12.57 -2.24 -8.42
N VAL A 53 -13.56 -3.11 -8.62
CA VAL A 53 -14.13 -3.98 -7.59
C VAL A 53 -13.75 -5.43 -7.84
N PHE A 54 -13.26 -6.11 -6.80
CA PHE A 54 -12.93 -7.53 -6.85
C PHE A 54 -13.98 -8.34 -6.09
N ALA A 55 -14.69 -9.21 -6.79
CA ALA A 55 -15.77 -10.03 -6.23
C ALA A 55 -15.57 -11.50 -6.58
N ARG A 56 -16.14 -12.38 -5.75
CA ARG A 56 -16.11 -13.82 -5.90
C ARG A 56 -17.23 -14.27 -6.85
N THR A 57 -16.85 -14.77 -8.01
CA THR A 57 -17.75 -15.34 -9.01
C THR A 57 -17.85 -16.85 -8.92
N THR A 58 -16.80 -17.51 -8.43
CA THR A 58 -16.77 -18.97 -8.22
C THR A 58 -16.45 -19.29 -6.75
N PRO A 59 -17.47 -19.69 -5.96
CA PRO A 59 -17.29 -20.09 -4.56
C PRO A 59 -16.28 -21.24 -4.40
N GLY A 60 -15.49 -21.23 -3.33
CA GLY A 60 -14.54 -22.31 -3.01
C GLY A 60 -13.31 -22.42 -3.91
N ALA A 61 -13.15 -21.58 -4.94
CA ALA A 61 -11.98 -21.61 -5.83
C ALA A 61 -10.80 -20.71 -5.37
N GLY A 62 -10.85 -20.20 -4.12
CA GLY A 62 -9.83 -19.32 -3.57
C GLY A 62 -9.54 -18.12 -4.48
N SER A 63 -8.26 -17.85 -4.76
CA SER A 63 -7.83 -16.79 -5.68
C SER A 63 -8.27 -16.99 -7.15
N ARG A 64 -8.60 -18.22 -7.55
CA ARG A 64 -9.05 -18.55 -8.91
C ARG A 64 -10.55 -18.34 -9.12
N GLY A 65 -11.30 -17.97 -8.08
CA GLY A 65 -12.73 -17.68 -8.19
C GLY A 65 -13.07 -16.20 -8.13
N VAL A 66 -12.08 -15.33 -8.33
CA VAL A 66 -12.23 -13.87 -8.19
C VAL A 66 -12.24 -13.22 -9.56
N THR A 67 -13.22 -12.34 -9.79
CA THR A 67 -13.35 -11.50 -10.98
C THR A 67 -13.18 -10.02 -10.62
N ALA A 68 -12.64 -9.23 -11.55
CA ALA A 68 -12.47 -7.80 -11.41
C ALA A 68 -13.47 -7.07 -12.32
N PHE A 69 -14.13 -6.06 -11.77
CA PHE A 69 -15.13 -5.24 -12.44
C PHE A 69 -14.77 -3.76 -12.33
N LEU A 70 -15.08 -2.97 -13.35
CA LEU A 70 -15.15 -1.51 -13.26
C LEU A 70 -16.60 -1.14 -12.94
N VAL A 71 -16.83 -0.54 -11.77
CA VAL A 71 -18.17 -0.19 -11.29
C VAL A 71 -18.28 1.34 -11.18
N PRO A 72 -19.08 2.01 -12.03
CA PRO A 72 -19.39 3.43 -11.89
C PRO A 72 -20.09 3.74 -10.55
N ALA A 73 -19.88 4.94 -10.01
CA ALA A 73 -20.43 5.35 -8.71
C ALA A 73 -21.96 5.48 -8.70
N ASP A 74 -22.57 5.71 -9.86
CA ASP A 74 -24.02 5.87 -10.02
C ASP A 74 -24.77 4.54 -10.18
N ARG A 75 -24.08 3.40 -10.07
CA ARG A 75 -24.69 2.08 -10.20
C ARG A 75 -25.74 1.87 -9.08
N PRO A 76 -27.00 1.49 -9.42
CA PRO A 76 -28.02 1.27 -8.41
C PRO A 76 -27.60 0.21 -7.38
N GLY A 77 -27.82 0.50 -6.09
CA GLY A 77 -27.46 -0.38 -4.98
C GLY A 77 -26.03 -0.22 -4.46
N LEU A 78 -25.22 0.66 -5.07
CA LEU A 78 -23.89 1.03 -4.57
C LEU A 78 -24.04 2.18 -3.57
N GLY A 79 -23.44 2.03 -2.39
CA GLY A 79 -23.36 3.06 -1.37
C GLY A 79 -22.03 2.98 -0.61
N GLY A 80 -21.92 3.71 0.49
CA GLY A 80 -20.73 3.70 1.34
C GLY A 80 -20.73 4.84 2.33
N GLU A 81 -19.83 4.75 3.30
CA GLU A 81 -19.68 5.74 4.37
C GLU A 81 -18.20 6.12 4.54
N PRO A 82 -17.89 7.40 4.84
CA PRO A 82 -16.53 7.80 5.17
C PRO A 82 -16.07 7.18 6.49
N LEU A 83 -14.75 7.03 6.65
CA LEU A 83 -14.12 6.54 7.86
C LEU A 83 -13.17 7.59 8.44
N ASP A 84 -13.28 7.83 9.75
CA ASP A 84 -12.37 8.72 10.47
C ASP A 84 -11.01 8.03 10.72
N MET A 85 -9.98 8.54 10.06
CA MET A 85 -8.63 7.98 10.10
C MET A 85 -7.70 8.85 10.98
N LEU A 86 -6.64 8.22 11.52
CA LEU A 86 -5.58 8.90 12.29
C LEU A 86 -4.98 10.10 11.51
N ALA A 87 -4.74 9.89 10.22
CA ALA A 87 -4.31 10.88 9.25
C ALA A 87 -5.48 11.10 8.26
N PRO A 88 -6.17 12.24 8.31
CA PRO A 88 -7.36 12.47 7.49
C PRO A 88 -7.05 12.44 5.99
N HIS A 89 -7.72 11.55 5.26
CA HIS A 89 -7.78 11.51 3.80
C HIS A 89 -9.08 10.80 3.39
N ALA A 90 -9.51 10.97 2.13
CA ALA A 90 -10.70 10.33 1.61
C ALA A 90 -10.55 8.80 1.65
N LEU A 91 -11.24 8.15 2.59
CA LEU A 91 -11.21 6.72 2.81
C LEU A 91 -12.52 6.29 3.45
N GLY A 92 -13.09 5.19 2.96
CA GLY A 92 -14.41 4.77 3.40
C GLY A 92 -14.70 3.29 3.20
N THR A 93 -15.98 2.97 3.34
CA THR A 93 -16.59 1.71 2.92
C THR A 93 -17.25 1.86 1.54
N LEU A 94 -17.44 0.73 0.86
CA LEU A 94 -18.39 0.61 -0.24
C LEU A 94 -19.33 -0.54 0.09
N THR A 95 -20.62 -0.31 0.07
CA THR A 95 -21.66 -1.31 0.30
C THR A 95 -22.35 -1.65 -1.02
N PHE A 96 -22.60 -2.94 -1.23
CA PHE A 96 -23.18 -3.48 -2.45
C PHE A 96 -24.47 -4.21 -2.09
N ASP A 97 -25.61 -3.66 -2.52
CA ASP A 97 -26.92 -4.28 -2.39
C ASP A 97 -27.50 -4.58 -3.78
N GLY A 98 -27.09 -5.72 -4.35
CA GLY A 98 -27.60 -6.20 -5.62
C GLY A 98 -27.13 -5.38 -6.82
N VAL A 99 -25.91 -4.81 -6.73
CA VAL A 99 -25.33 -3.92 -7.74
C VAL A 99 -25.13 -4.67 -9.05
N PRO A 100 -25.77 -4.24 -10.16
CA PRO A 100 -25.70 -4.96 -11.43
C PRO A 100 -24.35 -4.71 -12.13
N VAL A 101 -23.68 -5.81 -12.50
CA VAL A 101 -22.50 -5.81 -13.36
C VAL A 101 -22.65 -6.83 -14.48
N GLY A 102 -22.06 -6.55 -15.65
CA GLY A 102 -22.14 -7.39 -16.83
C GLY A 102 -20.80 -7.53 -17.56
N PRO A 103 -20.82 -8.15 -18.75
CA PRO A 103 -19.61 -8.38 -19.54
C PRO A 103 -18.82 -7.11 -19.87
N ASP A 104 -19.51 -5.98 -20.09
CA ASP A 104 -18.89 -4.70 -20.41
C ASP A 104 -18.15 -4.05 -19.22
N ASP A 105 -18.44 -4.52 -18.00
CA ASP A 105 -17.77 -4.05 -16.79
C ASP A 105 -16.52 -4.89 -16.47
N LEU A 106 -16.26 -5.99 -17.18
CA LEU A 106 -15.16 -6.91 -16.86
C LEU A 106 -13.79 -6.28 -17.12
N LEU A 107 -12.92 -6.37 -16.12
CA LEU A 107 -11.50 -6.05 -16.25
C LEU A 107 -10.72 -7.36 -16.44
N GLY A 108 -10.59 -7.77 -17.70
CA GLY A 108 -10.00 -9.05 -18.08
C GLY A 108 -11.07 -10.11 -18.34
N ALA A 109 -10.87 -11.32 -17.80
CA ALA A 109 -11.79 -12.44 -17.97
C ALA A 109 -12.36 -12.89 -16.61
N PRO A 110 -13.54 -13.56 -16.59
CA PRO A 110 -14.06 -14.17 -15.37
C PRO A 110 -13.02 -15.04 -14.70
N ASP A 111 -12.99 -15.02 -13.36
CA ASP A 111 -12.08 -15.82 -12.52
C ASP A 111 -10.58 -15.48 -12.67
N ARG A 112 -10.27 -14.33 -13.31
CA ARG A 112 -8.90 -13.81 -13.49
C ARG A 112 -8.62 -12.51 -12.74
N GLY A 113 -9.57 -12.03 -11.95
CA GLY A 113 -9.49 -10.76 -11.22
C GLY A 113 -8.36 -10.70 -10.20
N PHE A 114 -8.03 -11.81 -9.52
CA PHE A 114 -6.92 -11.79 -8.55
C PHE A 114 -5.57 -11.50 -9.20
N ARG A 115 -5.36 -11.94 -10.46
CA ARG A 115 -4.14 -11.61 -11.21
C ARG A 115 -4.07 -10.12 -11.55
N VAL A 116 -5.21 -9.52 -11.90
CA VAL A 116 -5.32 -8.07 -12.11
C VAL A 116 -4.93 -7.34 -10.83
N ALA A 117 -5.51 -7.71 -9.68
CA ALA A 117 -5.16 -7.11 -8.39
C ALA A 117 -3.65 -7.18 -8.10
N MET A 118 -3.04 -8.36 -8.23
CA MET A 118 -1.62 -8.54 -7.92
C MET A 118 -0.70 -7.81 -8.89
N HIS A 119 -1.05 -7.76 -10.18
CA HIS A 119 -0.30 -6.98 -11.17
C HIS A 119 -0.32 -5.49 -10.82
N THR A 120 -1.51 -4.95 -10.53
CA THR A 120 -1.71 -3.56 -10.13
C THR A 120 -0.91 -3.22 -8.87
N LEU A 121 -0.98 -4.03 -7.82
CA LEU A 121 -0.22 -3.79 -6.58
C LEU A 121 1.30 -3.87 -6.79
N ASN A 122 1.78 -4.75 -7.66
CA ASN A 122 3.22 -4.82 -7.97
C ASN A 122 3.74 -3.55 -8.65
N LEU A 123 2.88 -2.88 -9.45
CA LEU A 123 3.17 -1.60 -10.09
C LEU A 123 3.14 -0.42 -9.10
N PHE A 124 2.20 -0.39 -8.15
CA PHE A 124 2.03 0.75 -7.24
C PHE A 124 2.88 0.68 -5.95
N ARG A 125 3.35 -0.48 -5.52
CA ARG A 125 4.22 -0.57 -4.32
C ARG A 125 5.48 0.32 -4.37
N PRO A 126 6.20 0.46 -5.50
CA PRO A 126 7.27 1.45 -5.62
C PRO A 126 6.81 2.90 -5.40
N SER A 127 5.60 3.29 -5.82
CA SER A 127 5.09 4.65 -5.58
C SER A 127 4.76 4.89 -4.11
N VAL A 128 4.30 3.88 -3.37
CA VAL A 128 4.19 3.95 -1.90
C VAL A 128 5.57 4.15 -1.26
N GLY A 129 6.59 3.46 -1.78
CA GLY A 129 7.97 3.68 -1.37
C GLY A 129 8.45 5.10 -1.64
N ALA A 130 8.15 5.67 -2.81
CA ALA A 130 8.48 7.04 -3.17
C ALA A 130 7.80 8.07 -2.24
N PHE A 131 6.51 7.86 -1.94
CA PHE A 131 5.78 8.67 -0.96
C PHE A 131 6.45 8.64 0.43
N ALA A 132 6.84 7.46 0.90
CA ALA A 132 7.55 7.30 2.17
C ALA A 132 8.93 7.99 2.17
N VAL A 133 9.69 7.90 1.08
CA VAL A 133 10.96 8.65 0.92
C VAL A 133 10.72 10.16 0.99
N GLY A 134 9.63 10.67 0.41
CA GLY A 134 9.25 12.08 0.52
C GLY A 134 9.00 12.52 1.96
N MET A 135 8.24 11.74 2.73
CA MET A 135 8.03 12.02 4.16
C MET A 135 9.34 11.98 4.98
N ALA A 136 10.20 10.99 4.71
CA ALA A 136 11.51 10.88 5.34
C ALA A 136 12.37 12.13 5.05
N GLN A 137 12.42 12.54 3.79
CA GLN A 137 13.19 13.73 3.38
C GLN A 137 12.65 15.00 4.04
N ALA A 138 11.33 15.21 4.05
CA ALA A 138 10.73 16.37 4.69
C ALA A 138 11.03 16.44 6.20
N ALA A 139 10.99 15.29 6.88
CA ALA A 139 11.34 15.21 8.29
C ALA A 139 12.83 15.44 8.55
N LEU A 140 13.72 14.93 7.68
CA LEU A 140 15.15 15.17 7.75
C LEU A 140 15.48 16.65 7.54
N ASP A 141 14.88 17.30 6.53
CA ASP A 141 15.11 18.72 6.23
C ASP A 141 14.68 19.60 7.41
N ALA A 142 13.51 19.30 7.99
CA ALA A 142 13.04 19.99 9.20
C ALA A 142 14.00 19.78 10.39
N ALA A 143 14.46 18.55 10.61
CA ALA A 143 15.40 18.23 11.69
C ALA A 143 16.75 18.93 11.51
N LEU A 144 17.29 18.95 10.28
CA LEU A 144 18.54 19.62 9.96
C LEU A 144 18.44 21.12 10.24
N ALA A 145 17.39 21.78 9.72
CA ALA A 145 17.15 23.20 9.96
C ALA A 145 17.02 23.52 11.45
N HIS A 146 16.24 22.74 12.21
CA HIS A 146 16.08 22.96 13.65
C HIS A 146 17.38 22.78 14.42
N THR A 147 18.09 21.68 14.18
CA THR A 147 19.28 21.33 14.95
C THR A 147 20.49 22.21 14.66
N ALA A 148 20.58 22.76 13.46
CA ALA A 148 21.62 23.71 13.08
C ALA A 148 21.54 25.02 13.88
N ASP A 149 20.32 25.50 14.17
CA ASP A 149 20.13 26.83 14.76
C ASP A 149 19.72 26.81 16.23
N ARG A 150 19.22 25.69 16.76
CA ARG A 150 18.65 25.60 18.11
C ARG A 150 19.74 25.70 19.19
N PRO A 151 19.77 26.78 20.02
CA PRO A 151 20.78 26.92 21.05
C PRO A 151 20.58 25.89 22.18
N ALA A 152 21.66 25.24 22.60
CA ALA A 152 21.67 24.28 23.71
C ALA A 152 23.10 24.09 24.25
N PHE A 153 23.24 23.91 25.57
CA PHE A 153 24.52 23.55 26.23
C PHE A 153 25.72 24.44 25.85
N GLY A 154 25.50 25.73 25.59
CA GLY A 154 26.57 26.68 25.24
C GLY A 154 26.95 26.72 23.75
N GLY A 155 26.26 25.96 22.90
CA GLY A 155 26.37 25.98 21.44
C GLY A 155 24.99 25.77 20.80
N VAL A 156 24.94 25.00 19.72
CA VAL A 156 23.69 24.54 19.08
C VAL A 156 23.52 23.03 19.22
N LEU A 157 22.31 22.52 19.00
CA LEU A 157 22.05 21.07 19.07
C LEU A 157 22.97 20.26 18.15
N ALA A 158 23.32 20.77 16.97
CA ALA A 158 24.22 20.11 16.03
C ALA A 158 25.64 19.85 16.60
N ASP A 159 26.08 20.61 17.61
CA ASP A 159 27.38 20.40 18.26
C ASP A 159 27.41 19.14 19.13
N LEU A 160 26.25 18.63 19.53
CA LEU A 160 26.13 17.39 20.28
C LEU A 160 26.29 16.20 19.35
N GLN A 161 27.31 15.37 19.59
CA GLN A 161 27.58 14.17 18.78
C GLN A 161 26.36 13.25 18.62
N ALA A 162 25.56 13.08 19.68
CA ALA A 162 24.35 12.27 19.63
C ALA A 162 23.32 12.79 18.60
N VAL A 163 23.28 14.11 18.37
CA VAL A 163 22.40 14.75 17.39
C VAL A 163 22.98 14.63 15.99
N SER A 164 24.26 14.99 15.78
CA SER A 164 24.88 14.94 14.45
C SER A 164 24.97 13.50 13.91
N HIS A 165 25.26 12.51 14.75
CA HIS A 165 25.19 11.09 14.37
C HIS A 165 23.77 10.67 13.98
N ARG A 166 22.74 11.15 14.70
CA ARG A 166 21.36 10.83 14.37
C ARG A 166 20.95 11.41 13.01
N ILE A 167 21.34 12.65 12.72
CA ILE A 167 21.12 13.28 11.41
C ILE A 167 21.82 12.49 10.30
N ALA A 168 23.07 12.07 10.51
CA ALA A 168 23.80 11.25 9.55
C ALA A 168 23.11 9.89 9.25
N GLU A 169 22.60 9.22 10.28
CA GLU A 169 21.84 7.97 10.14
C GLU A 169 20.52 8.20 9.37
N MET A 170 19.79 9.27 9.70
CA MET A 170 18.56 9.64 9.00
C MET A 170 18.81 9.88 7.50
N ALA A 171 19.85 10.62 7.16
CA ALA A 171 20.25 10.89 5.77
C ALA A 171 20.64 9.60 5.03
N THR A 172 21.47 8.76 5.65
CA THR A 172 21.96 7.51 5.07
C THR A 172 20.81 6.55 4.76
N ARG A 173 19.88 6.35 5.71
CA ARG A 173 18.72 5.49 5.49
C ARG A 173 17.81 6.03 4.40
N THR A 174 17.57 7.34 4.39
CA THR A 174 16.70 7.99 3.39
C THR A 174 17.26 7.80 1.98
N GLU A 175 18.57 7.96 1.80
CA GLU A 175 19.23 7.72 0.51
C GLU A 175 19.18 6.23 0.10
N ALA A 176 19.44 5.30 1.03
CA ALA A 176 19.33 3.87 0.75
C ALA A 176 17.91 3.47 0.30
N ALA A 177 16.88 4.01 0.97
CA ALA A 177 15.49 3.82 0.59
C ALA A 177 15.18 4.38 -0.81
N ARG A 178 15.64 5.60 -1.09
CA ARG A 178 15.49 6.26 -2.40
C ARG A 178 16.08 5.42 -3.53
N LEU A 179 17.30 4.90 -3.34
CA LEU A 179 17.97 4.05 -4.33
C LEU A 179 17.20 2.75 -4.59
N LEU A 180 16.68 2.08 -3.55
CA LEU A 180 15.85 0.89 -3.75
C LEU A 180 14.55 1.18 -4.50
N VAL A 181 13.89 2.31 -4.20
CA VAL A 181 12.68 2.74 -4.90
C VAL A 181 12.96 2.96 -6.38
N HIS A 182 14.00 3.73 -6.72
CA HIS A 182 14.38 3.96 -8.12
C HIS A 182 14.82 2.67 -8.83
N ALA A 183 15.52 1.77 -8.14
CA ALA A 183 15.91 0.48 -8.70
C ALA A 183 14.69 -0.41 -9.01
N ALA A 184 13.65 -0.39 -8.16
CA ALA A 184 12.41 -1.12 -8.40
C ALA A 184 11.60 -0.51 -9.56
N ALA A 185 11.47 0.82 -9.61
CA ALA A 185 10.81 1.51 -10.71
C ALA A 185 11.51 1.26 -12.05
N SER A 186 12.85 1.39 -12.08
CA SER A 186 13.63 1.13 -13.30
C SER A 186 13.54 -0.32 -13.77
N ALA A 187 13.42 -1.27 -12.84
CA ALA A 187 13.21 -2.68 -13.19
C ALA A 187 11.82 -2.92 -13.77
N TYR A 188 10.80 -2.22 -13.26
CA TYR A 188 9.46 -2.23 -13.85
C TYR A 188 9.46 -1.69 -15.27
N ASP A 189 10.09 -0.54 -15.51
CA ASP A 189 10.15 0.10 -16.83
C ASP A 189 10.86 -0.77 -17.89
N ARG A 190 11.82 -1.62 -17.47
CA ARG A 190 12.48 -2.59 -18.34
C ARG A 190 11.72 -3.90 -18.54
N GLY A 191 10.66 -4.14 -17.75
CA GLY A 191 9.94 -5.41 -17.74
C GLY A 191 10.73 -6.57 -17.11
N ASP A 192 11.61 -6.27 -16.15
CA ASP A 192 12.43 -7.29 -15.50
C ASP A 192 11.55 -8.33 -14.75
N PRO A 193 11.89 -9.63 -14.81
CA PRO A 193 11.06 -10.68 -14.20
C PRO A 193 11.09 -10.66 -12.66
N ASP A 194 12.02 -9.94 -12.03
CA ASP A 194 12.17 -9.87 -10.57
C ASP A 194 11.53 -8.64 -9.91
N VAL A 195 10.70 -7.90 -10.66
CA VAL A 195 9.92 -6.75 -10.17
C VAL A 195 9.19 -7.04 -8.86
N PRO A 196 8.46 -8.16 -8.67
CA PRO A 196 7.73 -8.40 -7.42
C PRO A 196 8.63 -8.36 -6.17
N ARG A 197 9.82 -8.95 -6.24
CA ARG A 197 10.80 -8.90 -5.14
C ARG A 197 11.32 -7.48 -4.95
N ARG A 198 11.73 -6.81 -6.02
CA ARG A 198 12.31 -5.44 -5.95
C ARG A 198 11.29 -4.46 -5.37
N SER A 199 10.04 -4.50 -5.83
CA SER A 199 8.94 -3.68 -5.31
C SER A 199 8.68 -3.95 -3.82
N ALA A 200 8.72 -5.22 -3.39
CA ALA A 200 8.57 -5.57 -1.98
C ALA A 200 9.72 -5.02 -1.11
N MET A 201 10.98 -5.15 -1.56
CA MET A 201 12.15 -4.60 -0.86
C MET A 201 12.10 -3.07 -0.76
N ALA A 202 11.74 -2.39 -1.86
CA ALA A 202 11.62 -0.95 -1.90
C ALA A 202 10.57 -0.43 -0.91
N LYS A 203 9.36 -0.98 -0.95
CA LYS A 203 8.28 -0.60 -0.02
C LYS A 203 8.65 -0.89 1.43
N LEU A 204 9.23 -2.07 1.70
CA LEU A 204 9.68 -2.45 3.03
C LEU A 204 10.69 -1.45 3.60
N LEU A 205 11.81 -1.21 2.91
CA LEU A 205 12.85 -0.34 3.43
C LEU A 205 12.36 1.11 3.55
N ALA A 206 11.67 1.62 2.54
CA ALA A 206 11.24 3.01 2.50
C ALA A 206 10.25 3.34 3.62
N THR A 207 9.24 2.49 3.86
CA THR A 207 8.23 2.76 4.89
C THR A 207 8.77 2.63 6.31
N GLU A 208 9.66 1.66 6.58
CA GLU A 208 10.31 1.55 7.89
C GLU A 208 11.35 2.68 8.11
N THR A 209 12.04 3.11 7.05
CA THR A 209 12.94 4.27 7.09
C THR A 209 12.17 5.55 7.40
N ALA A 210 11.05 5.80 6.71
CA ALA A 210 10.25 6.99 6.93
C ALA A 210 9.79 7.09 8.39
N GLN A 211 9.29 5.98 8.96
CA GLN A 211 8.91 5.96 10.38
C GLN A 211 10.07 6.34 11.29
N TYR A 212 11.24 5.74 11.09
CA TYR A 212 12.43 6.02 11.90
C TYR A 212 12.87 7.49 11.80
N VAL A 213 12.87 8.04 10.59
CA VAL A 213 13.32 9.41 10.32
C VAL A 213 12.32 10.42 10.90
N VAL A 214 11.01 10.20 10.71
CA VAL A 214 9.96 11.05 11.29
C VAL A 214 10.01 11.02 12.82
N ASP A 215 10.09 9.84 13.44
CA ASP A 215 10.20 9.68 14.89
C ASP A 215 11.44 10.39 15.45
N SER A 216 12.60 10.20 14.80
CA SER A 216 13.84 10.87 15.18
C SER A 216 13.74 12.38 15.06
N ALA A 217 13.10 12.90 14.01
CA ALA A 217 12.91 14.33 13.82
C ALA A 217 12.02 14.94 14.91
N VAL A 218 10.93 14.25 15.30
CA VAL A 218 10.06 14.65 16.43
C VAL A 218 10.88 14.71 17.71
N GLN A 219 11.68 13.69 17.99
CA GLN A 219 12.53 13.65 19.19
C GLN A 219 13.53 14.81 19.23
N LEU A 220 14.12 15.19 18.09
CA LEU A 220 15.08 16.29 17.99
C LEU A 220 14.43 17.67 18.18
N HIS A 221 13.17 17.84 17.78
CA HIS A 221 12.40 19.07 18.02
C HIS A 221 11.78 19.13 19.43
N GLY A 222 11.66 17.99 20.11
CA GLY A 222 11.02 17.88 21.41
C GLY A 222 9.53 18.24 21.37
N ALA A 223 9.03 18.84 22.46
CA ALA A 223 7.60 19.11 22.64
C ALA A 223 6.97 19.99 21.54
N ALA A 224 7.75 20.84 20.87
CA ALA A 224 7.26 21.68 19.77
C ALA A 224 6.70 20.85 18.61
N ALA A 225 7.33 19.70 18.31
CA ALA A 225 6.88 18.80 17.25
C ALA A 225 5.62 18.00 17.60
N LEU A 226 5.17 18.03 18.86
CA LEU A 226 3.92 17.39 19.30
C LEU A 226 2.71 18.33 19.20
N GLN A 227 2.94 19.61 18.93
CA GLN A 227 1.86 20.58 18.80
C GLN A 227 1.07 20.33 17.50
N ARG A 228 -0.25 20.25 17.61
CA ARG A 228 -1.14 20.15 16.45
C ARG A 228 -0.86 21.26 15.45
N GLY A 229 -0.70 20.89 14.17
CA GLY A 229 -0.38 21.82 13.09
C GLY A 229 1.12 21.99 12.83
N HIS A 230 1.99 21.42 13.66
CA HIS A 230 3.40 21.29 13.34
C HIS A 230 3.60 20.27 12.20
N LEU A 231 4.52 20.53 11.27
CA LEU A 231 4.83 19.61 10.16
C LEU A 231 5.11 18.19 10.66
N LEU A 232 6.00 18.06 11.65
CA LEU A 232 6.36 16.75 12.21
C LEU A 232 5.21 16.07 12.96
N GLU A 233 4.27 16.81 13.55
CA GLU A 233 3.06 16.23 14.15
C GLU A 233 2.21 15.57 13.07
N HIS A 234 2.01 16.27 11.95
CA HIS A 234 1.30 15.77 10.79
C HIS A 234 1.99 14.54 10.20
N LEU A 235 3.30 14.63 9.92
CA LEU A 235 4.08 13.51 9.38
C LEU A 235 4.08 12.29 10.31
N TYR A 236 4.11 12.50 11.63
CA TYR A 236 4.08 11.42 12.62
C TYR A 236 2.77 10.61 12.56
N ARG A 237 1.65 11.26 12.25
CA ARG A 237 0.37 10.57 12.00
C ARG A 237 0.34 9.89 10.63
N GLU A 238 0.79 10.58 9.58
CA GLU A 238 0.78 10.10 8.19
C GLU A 238 1.65 8.85 8.00
N VAL A 239 2.84 8.82 8.59
CA VAL A 239 3.85 7.79 8.34
C VAL A 239 3.45 6.39 8.79
N ARG A 240 2.40 6.28 9.62
CA ARG A 240 1.95 5.00 10.19
C ARG A 240 1.26 4.09 9.17
N ALA A 241 0.42 4.66 8.31
CA ALA A 241 -0.46 3.91 7.41
C ALA A 241 0.27 3.16 6.28
N PRO A 242 1.31 3.74 5.62
CA PRO A 242 2.04 3.05 4.55
C PRO A 242 2.70 1.73 4.98
N ARG A 243 2.97 1.55 6.27
CA ARG A 243 3.50 0.29 6.82
C ARG A 243 2.45 -0.83 6.88
N ILE A 244 1.17 -0.49 6.72
CA ILE A 244 0.02 -1.39 6.82
C ILE A 244 -0.57 -1.68 5.43
N TYR A 245 -0.98 -0.63 4.70
CA TYR A 245 -1.65 -0.81 3.41
C TYR A 245 -0.69 -1.25 2.30
N GLU A 246 -1.26 -1.68 1.17
CA GLU A 246 -0.54 -2.22 0.01
C GLU A 246 0.44 -3.38 0.35
N GLY A 247 0.06 -4.11 1.40
CA GLY A 247 0.81 -5.23 1.98
C GLY A 247 1.66 -4.77 3.16
N ALA A 248 1.29 -5.22 4.35
CA ALA A 248 2.02 -4.91 5.58
C ALA A 248 3.50 -5.30 5.50
N THR A 249 4.32 -4.70 6.35
CA THR A 249 5.76 -4.98 6.47
C THR A 249 6.07 -6.49 6.50
N GLU A 250 5.28 -7.29 7.22
CA GLU A 250 5.42 -8.74 7.34
C GLU A 250 5.08 -9.47 6.03
N VAL A 251 4.09 -8.96 5.28
CA VAL A 251 3.74 -9.49 3.96
C VAL A 251 4.88 -9.26 2.97
N GLN A 252 5.51 -8.08 3.00
CA GLN A 252 6.66 -7.79 2.14
C GLN A 252 7.83 -8.73 2.45
N ARG A 253 8.14 -8.96 3.73
CA ARG A 253 9.16 -9.94 4.14
C ARG A 253 8.84 -11.34 3.63
N THR A 254 7.57 -11.73 3.69
CA THR A 254 7.11 -13.04 3.16
C THR A 254 7.32 -13.14 1.64
N ILE A 255 7.00 -12.09 0.88
CA ILE A 255 7.22 -12.05 -0.58
C ILE A 255 8.71 -12.20 -0.91
N ILE A 256 9.56 -11.43 -0.22
CA ILE A 256 11.02 -11.47 -0.42
C ILE A 256 11.57 -12.87 -0.10
N ALA A 257 11.21 -13.43 1.05
CA ALA A 257 11.69 -14.74 1.46
C ALA A 257 11.27 -15.85 0.49
N ARG A 258 10.00 -15.84 0.05
CA ARG A 258 9.47 -16.82 -0.92
C ARG A 258 10.22 -16.78 -2.25
N ASP A 259 10.48 -15.59 -2.80
CA ASP A 259 11.24 -15.45 -4.06
C ASP A 259 12.68 -15.95 -3.91
N LEU A 260 13.36 -15.61 -2.81
CA LEU A 260 14.74 -16.05 -2.57
C LEU A 260 14.86 -17.58 -2.45
N TYR A 261 13.96 -18.23 -1.69
CA TYR A 261 13.97 -19.69 -1.58
C TYR A 261 13.61 -20.38 -2.89
N ALA A 262 12.64 -19.86 -3.65
CA ALA A 262 12.27 -20.42 -4.96
C ALA A 262 13.47 -20.46 -5.91
N ARG A 263 14.19 -19.34 -6.05
CA ARG A 263 15.41 -19.26 -6.89
C ARG A 263 16.51 -20.20 -6.42
N HIS A 264 16.76 -20.23 -5.10
CA HIS A 264 17.78 -21.13 -4.55
C HIS A 264 17.47 -22.60 -4.85
N HIS A 265 16.20 -23.00 -4.82
CA HIS A 265 15.76 -24.34 -5.16
C HIS A 265 15.92 -24.65 -6.65
N GLU A 266 15.51 -23.72 -7.52
CA GLU A 266 15.68 -23.80 -8.98
C GLU A 266 17.16 -23.96 -9.36
N GLU A 267 18.06 -23.16 -8.80
CA GLU A 267 19.52 -23.22 -9.03
C GLU A 267 20.13 -24.57 -8.64
N ARG A 268 19.56 -25.26 -7.65
CA ARG A 268 20.04 -26.57 -7.18
C ARG A 268 19.37 -27.76 -7.85
N GLY A 269 18.56 -27.54 -8.89
CA GLY A 269 17.78 -28.60 -9.55
C GLY A 269 16.76 -29.28 -8.62
N ARG A 270 16.54 -28.73 -7.43
CA ARG A 270 15.45 -29.12 -6.54
C ARG A 270 14.26 -28.32 -7.01
N ILE A 271 13.54 -28.78 -8.03
CA ILE A 271 12.24 -28.17 -8.34
C ILE A 271 11.43 -28.31 -7.05
N PRO A 272 11.11 -27.20 -6.34
CA PRO A 272 10.13 -27.31 -5.28
C PRO A 272 8.89 -27.81 -5.98
N ASP A 273 8.38 -28.95 -5.55
CA ASP A 273 7.08 -29.44 -5.95
C ASP A 273 6.16 -28.22 -5.89
N ARG A 274 5.71 -27.72 -7.06
CA ARG A 274 4.79 -26.59 -7.10
C ARG A 274 3.54 -27.14 -6.44
N LYS A 275 3.47 -27.04 -5.10
CA LYS A 275 2.21 -26.94 -4.42
C LYS A 275 1.62 -25.67 -4.99
N GLU A 276 0.83 -25.85 -6.05
CA GLU A 276 -0.27 -24.94 -6.34
C GLU A 276 -0.84 -24.53 -4.99
N PRO A 277 -1.08 -23.22 -4.78
CA PRO A 277 -1.66 -22.78 -3.51
C PRO A 277 -2.84 -23.70 -3.20
N ALA A 278 -2.76 -24.38 -2.05
CA ALA A 278 -3.75 -25.34 -1.58
C ALA A 278 -5.16 -24.71 -1.63
N PRO A 279 -6.21 -25.51 -1.90
CA PRO A 279 -7.53 -25.08 -2.37
C PRO A 279 -8.14 -23.89 -1.62
#